data_AF-A0A059GBM3-F1
#
_entry.id   AF-A0A059GBM3-F1
#
_cell.length_a   1.000
_cell.length_b   1.000
_cell.length_c   1.000
_cell.angle_alpha   90.00
_cell.angle_beta   90.00
_cell.angle_gamma   90.00
#
_symmetry.space_group_name_H-M   'P 1'
#
loop_
_entity.id
_entity.type
_entity.pdbx_description
1 polymer ?
#
loop_
_entity_poly.entity_id
_entity_poly.type
_entity_poly.pdbx_seq_one_letter_code
_entity_poly.pdbx_strand_id
1 'polypeptide(L)'
;MPRKRKKQVGEARPSDWHQLGTTLWRRFATPFGNPTYVSFFLVSMGMGAIGIWVAMAQTFSAPNAEFGPTPLLASPNVYQSILTFFAAVGSVSCVQLLITEDTNKHLRSFAVLMLLMFFSSAVLCAYLNSQDFAFDRTLLLVSTTLAVVIWWIANWEDGKFDQPNADVSLGGSTDEEAAGDLGEFVV
;
A
#
# COMPACT_ATOMS: atom_id res chain seq x y z
N MET A 1 -10.08 35.52 -49.79
CA MET A 1 -9.57 35.50 -48.40
C MET A 1 -9.44 34.06 -47.93
N PRO A 2 -8.22 33.52 -47.70
CA PRO A 2 -8.05 32.16 -47.20
C PRO A 2 -8.20 32.12 -45.67
N ARG A 3 -9.13 31.30 -45.17
CA ARG A 3 -9.33 30.99 -43.74
C ARG A 3 -8.09 30.23 -43.22
N LYS A 4 -7.29 30.87 -42.37
CA LYS A 4 -6.21 30.21 -41.62
C LYS A 4 -6.82 29.15 -40.68
N ARG A 5 -6.58 27.87 -40.98
CA ARG A 5 -6.80 26.76 -40.04
C ARG A 5 -5.94 27.02 -38.80
N LYS A 6 -6.57 27.25 -37.65
CA LYS A 6 -5.90 27.20 -36.35
C LYS A 6 -5.36 25.77 -36.19
N LYS A 7 -4.02 25.61 -36.17
CA LYS A 7 -3.37 24.38 -35.70
C LYS A 7 -3.85 24.17 -34.27
N GLN A 8 -4.59 23.10 -34.01
CA GLN A 8 -4.75 22.60 -32.65
C GLN A 8 -3.33 22.30 -32.14
N VAL A 9 -2.89 23.10 -31.17
CA VAL A 9 -1.68 22.81 -30.40
C VAL A 9 -2.00 21.51 -29.68
N GLY A 10 -1.41 20.40 -30.12
CA GLY A 10 -1.52 19.14 -29.41
C GLY A 10 -0.92 19.35 -28.02
N GLU A 11 -1.78 19.40 -27.00
CA GLU A 11 -1.32 19.31 -25.62
C GLU A 11 -0.52 18.01 -25.51
N ALA A 12 0.78 18.15 -25.23
CA ALA A 12 1.65 17.01 -25.02
C ALA A 12 1.11 16.25 -23.81
N ARG A 13 0.45 15.10 -24.05
CA ARG A 13 -0.03 14.25 -22.98
C ARG A 13 1.19 13.89 -22.11
N PRO A 14 1.13 14.11 -20.77
CA PRO A 14 2.24 13.76 -19.90
C PRO A 14 2.52 12.26 -20.04
N SER A 15 3.80 11.89 -20.02
CA SER A 15 4.20 10.49 -20.20
C SER A 15 3.56 9.58 -19.15
N ASP A 16 3.17 8.37 -19.54
CA ASP A 16 2.48 7.42 -18.65
C ASP A 16 3.30 7.12 -17.38
N TRP A 17 4.64 7.11 -17.49
CA TRP A 17 5.55 7.01 -16.36
C TRP A 17 5.47 8.19 -15.39
N HIS A 18 5.31 9.40 -15.92
CA HIS A 18 5.14 10.59 -15.08
C HIS A 18 3.78 10.58 -14.37
N GLN A 19 2.73 10.10 -15.04
CA GLN A 19 1.40 9.94 -14.44
C GLN A 19 1.42 8.90 -13.31
N LEU A 20 2.05 7.75 -13.53
CA LEU A 20 2.21 6.71 -12.50
C LEU A 20 3.02 7.25 -11.31
N GLY A 21 4.17 7.87 -11.57
CA GLY A 21 5.03 8.45 -10.54
C GLY A 21 4.31 9.52 -9.72
N THR A 22 3.58 10.42 -10.38
CA THR A 22 2.78 11.46 -9.71
C THR A 22 1.68 10.85 -8.85
N THR A 23 1.01 9.80 -9.33
CA THR A 23 -0.05 9.11 -8.59
C THR A 23 0.52 8.43 -7.33
N LEU A 24 1.61 7.66 -7.49
CA LEU A 24 2.29 6.99 -6.37
C LEU A 24 2.81 8.00 -5.34
N TRP A 25 3.46 9.07 -5.81
CA TRP A 25 3.97 10.12 -4.94
C TRP A 25 2.86 10.82 -4.18
N ARG A 26 1.73 11.13 -4.86
CA ARG A 26 0.55 11.71 -4.20
C ARG A 26 0.02 10.79 -3.11
N ARG A 27 -0.17 9.49 -3.40
CA ARG A 27 -0.63 8.50 -2.40
C ARG A 27 0.35 8.33 -1.25
N PHE A 28 1.64 8.51 -1.50
CA PHE A 28 2.66 8.44 -0.47
C PHE A 28 2.70 9.69 0.42
N ALA A 29 2.67 10.89 -0.17
CA ALA A 29 2.92 12.14 0.54
C ALA A 29 1.67 12.78 1.18
N THR A 30 0.51 12.65 0.55
CA THR A 30 -0.75 13.26 1.06
C THR A 30 -1.14 12.80 2.47
N PRO A 31 -1.01 11.50 2.84
CA PRO A 31 -1.45 11.02 4.14
C PRO A 31 -0.71 11.62 5.35
N PHE A 32 0.50 12.15 5.17
CA PHE A 32 1.23 12.80 6.26
C PHE A 32 0.50 14.01 6.86
N GLY A 33 -0.41 14.63 6.09
CA GLY A 33 -1.27 15.71 6.56
C GLY A 33 -2.52 15.25 7.33
N ASN A 34 -2.81 13.94 7.40
CA ASN A 34 -4.01 13.39 8.03
C ASN A 34 -3.64 12.55 9.27
N PRO A 35 -3.78 13.10 10.50
CA PRO A 35 -3.34 12.41 11.72
C PRO A 35 -4.12 11.13 11.99
N THR A 36 -5.38 11.04 11.57
CA THR A 36 -6.20 9.83 11.70
C THR A 36 -5.56 8.69 10.92
N TYR A 37 -5.16 8.93 9.67
CA TYR A 37 -4.49 7.93 8.86
C TYR A 37 -3.16 7.49 9.45
N VAL A 38 -2.34 8.43 9.90
CA VAL A 38 -1.04 8.12 10.51
C VAL A 38 -1.22 7.26 11.76
N SER A 39 -2.20 7.57 12.62
CA SER A 39 -2.50 6.77 13.80
C SER A 39 -2.98 5.36 13.43
N PHE A 40 -3.85 5.25 12.42
CA PHE A 40 -4.32 3.98 11.89
C PHE A 40 -3.16 3.12 11.36
N PHE A 41 -2.23 3.72 10.60
CA PHE A 41 -1.04 3.04 10.11
C PHE A 41 -0.17 2.51 11.26
N LEU A 42 0.13 3.33 12.27
CA LEU A 42 0.98 2.93 13.39
C LEU A 42 0.37 1.77 14.18
N VAL A 43 -0.94 1.82 14.46
CA VAL A 43 -1.64 0.73 15.15
C VAL A 43 -1.67 -0.53 14.28
N SER A 44 -1.95 -0.38 12.98
CA SER A 44 -2.02 -1.51 12.05
C SER A 44 -0.66 -2.20 11.89
N MET A 45 0.44 -1.45 11.81
CA MET A 45 1.80 -2.01 11.74
C MET A 45 2.23 -2.62 13.07
N GLY A 46 1.91 -1.96 14.19
CA GLY A 46 2.19 -2.48 15.53
C GLY A 46 1.49 -3.82 15.78
N MET A 47 0.20 -3.90 15.50
CA MET A 47 -0.58 -5.13 15.69
C MET A 47 -0.32 -6.16 14.58
N GLY A 48 -0.16 -5.73 13.34
CA GLY A 48 0.06 -6.61 12.18
C GLY A 48 1.40 -7.33 12.23
N ALA A 49 2.40 -6.77 12.91
CA ALA A 49 3.70 -7.39 13.11
C ALA A 49 3.77 -8.32 14.34
N ILE A 50 2.63 -8.76 14.90
CA ILE A 50 2.61 -9.59 16.12
C ILE A 50 3.48 -10.85 16.05
N GLY A 51 3.55 -11.51 14.89
CA GLY A 51 4.42 -12.69 14.71
C GLY A 51 5.90 -12.36 14.90
N ILE A 52 6.34 -11.18 14.43
CA ILE A 52 7.70 -10.68 14.64
C ILE A 52 7.93 -10.39 16.12
N TRP A 53 6.99 -9.72 16.79
CA TRP A 53 7.09 -9.42 18.22
C TRP A 53 7.20 -10.68 19.09
N VAL A 54 6.40 -11.70 18.79
CA VAL A 54 6.46 -13.00 19.48
C VAL A 54 7.82 -13.68 19.25
N ALA A 55 8.32 -13.71 18.02
CA ALA A 55 9.64 -14.29 17.71
C ALA A 55 10.80 -13.54 18.40
N MET A 56 10.67 -12.22 18.52
CA MET A 56 11.61 -11.39 19.28
C MET A 56 11.56 -11.73 20.77
N ALA A 57 10.37 -11.79 21.37
CA ALA A 57 10.20 -12.12 22.78
C ALA A 57 10.75 -13.52 23.12
N GLN A 58 10.55 -14.50 22.23
CA GLN A 58 11.12 -15.83 22.36
C GLN A 58 12.66 -15.81 22.30
N THR A 59 13.23 -15.03 21.38
CA THR A 59 14.69 -14.85 21.30
C THR A 59 15.27 -14.25 22.59
N PHE A 60 14.59 -13.25 23.17
CA PHE A 60 15.03 -12.60 24.41
C PHE A 60 14.84 -13.45 25.67
N SER A 61 13.85 -14.36 25.67
CA SER A 61 13.50 -15.19 26.83
C SER A 61 14.19 -16.55 26.82
N ALA A 62 15.02 -16.84 25.81
CA ALA A 62 15.68 -18.14 25.67
C ALA A 62 16.69 -18.37 26.81
N PRO A 63 16.58 -19.48 27.59
CA PRO A 63 17.44 -19.74 28.76
C PRO A 63 18.93 -19.92 28.41
N ASN A 64 19.22 -20.19 27.14
CA ASN A 64 20.56 -20.39 26.60
C ASN A 64 20.92 -19.32 25.55
N ALA A 65 20.34 -18.11 25.66
CA ALA A 65 20.82 -17.00 24.86
C ALA A 65 22.30 -16.80 25.20
N GLU A 66 23.18 -17.29 24.33
CA GLU A 66 24.60 -17.00 24.41
C GLU A 66 24.70 -15.48 24.52
N PHE A 67 25.23 -14.99 25.65
CA PHE A 67 25.41 -13.58 25.98
C PHE A 67 26.47 -12.92 25.09
N GLY A 68 26.33 -13.07 23.78
CA GLY A 68 27.00 -12.28 22.76
C GLY A 68 25.94 -11.45 22.02
N PRO A 69 26.32 -10.30 21.44
CA PRO A 69 25.42 -9.50 20.63
C PRO A 69 25.15 -10.21 19.30
N THR A 70 24.34 -11.28 19.32
CA THR A 70 23.80 -11.84 18.09
C THR A 70 22.83 -10.82 17.51
N PRO A 71 23.04 -10.36 16.26
CA PRO A 71 22.11 -9.42 15.63
C PRO A 71 20.71 -10.04 15.63
N LEU A 72 19.68 -9.26 15.93
CA LEU A 72 18.30 -9.75 16.00
C LEU A 72 17.86 -10.46 14.69
N LEU A 73 18.34 -9.96 13.55
CA LEU A 73 18.17 -10.54 12.20
C LEU A 73 18.94 -11.84 11.95
N ALA A 74 19.86 -12.21 12.85
CA ALA A 74 20.56 -13.49 12.82
C ALA A 74 19.76 -14.62 13.49
N SER A 75 18.73 -14.29 14.29
CA SER A 75 17.84 -15.28 14.88
C SER A 75 16.96 -15.89 13.78
N PRO A 76 17.03 -17.22 13.54
CA PRO A 76 16.25 -17.89 12.49
C PRO A 76 14.74 -17.63 12.63
N ASN A 77 14.24 -17.61 13.86
CA ASN A 77 12.82 -17.38 14.16
C ASN A 77 12.38 -15.97 13.77
N VAL A 78 13.19 -14.96 14.10
CA VAL A 78 12.90 -13.56 13.76
C VAL A 78 12.99 -13.36 12.25
N TYR A 79 14.03 -13.91 11.62
CA TYR A 79 14.22 -13.86 10.17
C TYR A 79 13.01 -14.45 9.44
N GLN A 80 12.57 -15.66 9.80
CA GLN A 80 11.43 -16.33 9.17
C GLN A 80 10.11 -15.57 9.40
N SER A 81 9.95 -14.96 10.58
CA SER A 81 8.78 -14.13 10.89
C SER A 81 8.74 -12.86 10.03
N ILE A 82 9.88 -12.20 9.81
CA ILE A 82 9.97 -11.04 8.91
C ILE A 82 9.72 -11.46 7.46
N LEU A 83 10.29 -12.59 7.03
CA LEU A 83 10.12 -13.11 5.67
C LEU A 83 8.64 -13.33 5.34
N THR A 84 7.93 -14.04 6.23
CA THR A 84 6.50 -14.30 6.07
C THR A 84 5.66 -13.02 6.17
N PHE A 85 6.04 -12.10 7.06
CA PHE A 85 5.36 -10.81 7.22
C PHE A 85 5.41 -9.98 5.94
N PHE A 86 6.59 -9.71 5.37
CA PHE A 86 6.66 -8.86 4.18
C PHE A 86 5.99 -9.51 2.98
N ALA A 87 6.13 -10.83 2.82
CA ALA A 87 5.52 -11.55 1.71
C ALA A 87 4.00 -11.45 1.79
N ALA A 88 3.42 -11.62 2.99
CA ALA A 88 1.98 -11.51 3.21
C ALA A 88 1.50 -10.06 3.04
N VAL A 89 2.07 -9.10 3.77
CA VAL A 89 1.65 -7.69 3.76
C VAL A 89 1.81 -7.09 2.37
N GLY A 90 2.96 -7.30 1.73
CA GLY A 90 3.23 -6.80 0.38
C GLY A 90 2.27 -7.37 -0.65
N SER A 91 2.06 -8.70 -0.65
CA SER A 91 1.17 -9.36 -1.62
C SER A 91 -0.29 -8.96 -1.42
N VAL A 92 -0.78 -8.94 -0.19
CA VAL A 92 -2.16 -8.53 0.12
C VAL A 92 -2.40 -7.09 -0.29
N SER A 93 -1.44 -6.19 -0.05
CA SER A 93 -1.54 -4.78 -0.45
C SER A 93 -1.56 -4.61 -1.97
N CYS A 94 -0.78 -5.42 -2.71
CA CYS A 94 -0.85 -5.43 -4.18
C CYS A 94 -2.20 -5.92 -4.68
N VAL A 95 -2.76 -6.97 -4.07
CA VAL A 95 -4.10 -7.47 -4.41
C VAL A 95 -5.17 -6.43 -4.09
N GLN A 96 -5.07 -5.74 -2.95
CA GLN A 96 -5.97 -4.62 -2.61
C GLN A 96 -5.91 -3.52 -3.68
N LEU A 97 -4.72 -3.10 -4.09
CA LEU A 97 -4.55 -2.14 -5.20
C LEU A 97 -5.16 -2.65 -6.51
N LEU A 98 -5.08 -3.95 -6.80
CA LEU A 98 -5.66 -4.54 -8.01
C LEU A 98 -7.19 -4.56 -8.01
N ILE A 99 -7.80 -4.66 -6.83
CA ILE A 99 -9.23 -4.76 -6.63
C ILE A 99 -9.87 -3.38 -6.50
N THR A 100 -9.30 -2.49 -5.70
CA THR A 100 -9.87 -1.15 -5.48
C THR A 100 -9.68 -0.25 -6.71
N GLU A 101 -8.60 -0.43 -7.46
CA GLU A 101 -8.29 0.47 -8.57
C GLU A 101 -9.03 0.07 -9.86
N ASP A 102 -10.18 0.70 -10.12
CA ASP A 102 -10.93 0.48 -11.37
C ASP A 102 -10.50 1.41 -12.51
N THR A 103 -10.01 2.61 -12.19
CA THR A 103 -9.80 3.67 -13.18
C THR A 103 -8.36 3.72 -13.70
N ASN A 104 -7.36 3.58 -12.81
CA ASN A 104 -5.96 3.72 -13.20
C ASN A 104 -5.30 2.37 -13.59
N LYS A 105 -5.37 2.04 -14.88
CA LYS A 105 -4.75 0.81 -15.46
C LYS A 105 -3.24 0.72 -15.20
N HIS A 106 -2.53 1.85 -15.10
CA HIS A 106 -1.09 1.85 -14.87
C HIS A 106 -0.74 1.39 -13.46
N LEU A 107 -1.55 1.78 -12.47
CA LEU A 107 -1.33 1.39 -11.09
C LEU A 107 -1.60 -0.11 -10.87
N ARG A 108 -2.58 -0.69 -11.58
CA ARG A 108 -2.80 -2.14 -11.59
C ARG A 108 -1.60 -2.89 -12.15
N SER A 109 -1.06 -2.45 -13.30
CA SER A 109 0.15 -3.05 -13.88
C SER A 109 1.33 -2.99 -12.90
N PHE A 110 1.51 -1.85 -12.22
CA PHE A 110 2.51 -1.70 -11.17
C PHE A 110 2.30 -2.68 -10.00
N ALA A 111 1.06 -2.85 -9.53
CA ALA A 111 0.74 -3.79 -8.47
C ALA A 111 1.04 -5.25 -8.85
N VAL A 112 0.80 -5.65 -10.10
CA VAL A 112 1.19 -6.98 -10.61
C VAL A 112 2.71 -7.17 -10.59
N LEU A 113 3.46 -6.14 -11.03
CA LEU A 113 4.92 -6.18 -11.00
C LEU A 113 5.46 -6.28 -9.56
N MET A 114 4.89 -5.53 -8.63
CA MET A 114 5.25 -5.61 -7.20
C MET A 114 4.90 -6.97 -6.60
N LEU A 115 3.77 -7.56 -6.97
CA LEU A 115 3.39 -8.90 -6.52
C LEU A 115 4.42 -9.95 -6.97
N LEU A 116 4.84 -9.91 -8.24
CA LEU A 116 5.89 -10.78 -8.76
C LEU A 116 7.22 -10.57 -8.03
N MET A 117 7.54 -9.31 -7.71
CA MET A 117 8.75 -8.94 -6.97
C MET A 117 8.73 -9.49 -5.54
N PHE A 118 7.62 -9.37 -4.81
CA PHE A 118 7.50 -9.91 -3.45
C PHE A 118 7.57 -11.43 -3.45
N PHE A 119 6.89 -12.10 -4.39
CA PHE A 119 6.96 -13.54 -4.54
C PHE A 119 8.39 -14.02 -4.81
N SER A 120 9.05 -13.41 -5.80
CA SER A 120 10.43 -13.77 -6.18
C SER A 120 11.41 -13.51 -5.04
N SER A 121 11.26 -12.38 -4.34
CA SER A 121 12.12 -12.02 -3.20
C SER A 121 11.93 -12.97 -2.03
N ALA A 122 10.69 -13.37 -1.72
CA ALA A 122 10.40 -14.34 -0.66
C ALA A 122 11.02 -15.71 -0.95
N VAL A 123 10.89 -16.20 -2.18
CA VAL A 123 11.52 -17.46 -2.62
C VAL A 123 13.04 -17.35 -2.55
N LEU A 124 13.61 -16.24 -3.01
CA LEU A 124 15.06 -16.02 -3.00
C LEU A 124 15.62 -15.95 -1.57
N CYS A 125 15.00 -15.19 -0.68
CA CYS A 125 15.36 -15.12 0.74
C CYS A 125 15.29 -16.52 1.39
N ALA A 126 14.21 -17.27 1.15
CA ALA A 126 14.04 -18.60 1.70
C ALA A 126 15.15 -19.57 1.24
N TYR A 127 15.62 -19.42 -0.01
CA TYR A 127 16.73 -20.20 -0.56
C TYR A 127 18.11 -19.77 -0.02
N LEU A 128 18.34 -18.45 0.08
CA LEU A 128 19.64 -17.87 0.44
C LEU A 128 19.97 -17.87 1.93
N ASN A 129 18.99 -18.10 2.80
CA ASN A 129 19.15 -18.19 4.27
C ASN A 129 20.26 -19.17 4.73
N SER A 130 20.87 -19.95 3.82
CA SER A 130 21.98 -20.88 4.09
C SER A 130 23.34 -20.52 3.46
N GLN A 131 23.42 -19.49 2.61
CA GLN A 131 24.56 -19.30 1.68
C GLN A 131 25.30 -17.94 1.84
N ASP A 132 24.59 -16.82 1.95
CA ASP A 132 25.20 -15.47 2.04
C ASP A 132 24.42 -14.57 3.02
N PHE A 133 25.01 -14.34 4.19
CA PHE A 133 24.37 -13.61 5.28
C PHE A 133 24.17 -12.12 5.02
N ALA A 134 24.98 -11.46 4.19
CA ALA A 134 24.92 -10.00 4.03
C ALA A 134 23.91 -9.57 2.97
N PHE A 135 23.93 -10.24 1.82
CA PHE A 135 23.00 -9.96 0.73
C PHE A 135 21.55 -10.31 1.12
N ASP A 136 21.35 -11.47 1.74
CA ASP A 136 20.04 -11.96 2.16
C ASP A 136 19.35 -11.00 3.16
N ARG A 137 20.07 -10.54 4.19
CA ARG A 137 19.53 -9.58 5.16
C ARG A 137 19.20 -8.22 4.55
N THR A 138 20.02 -7.77 3.60
CA THR A 138 19.76 -6.53 2.87
C THR A 138 18.49 -6.66 2.03
N LEU A 139 18.35 -7.77 1.30
CA LEU A 139 17.17 -8.07 0.49
C LEU A 139 15.91 -8.15 1.35
N LEU A 140 15.99 -8.82 2.51
CA LEU A 140 14.89 -8.93 3.47
C LEU A 140 14.44 -7.55 3.96
N LEU A 141 15.39 -6.69 4.34
CA LEU A 141 15.10 -5.34 4.86
C LEU A 141 14.49 -4.44 3.78
N VAL A 142 15.03 -4.47 2.57
CA VAL A 142 14.50 -3.71 1.43
C VAL A 142 13.10 -4.18 1.06
N SER A 143 12.87 -5.50 0.98
CA SER A 143 11.57 -6.08 0.66
C SER A 143 10.52 -5.76 1.74
N THR A 144 10.92 -5.80 3.01
CA THR A 144 10.05 -5.41 4.14
C THR A 144 9.68 -3.93 4.08
N THR A 145 10.65 -3.06 3.83
CA THR A 145 10.41 -1.62 3.70
C THR A 145 9.45 -1.32 2.54
N LEU A 146 9.68 -1.95 1.38
CA LEU A 146 8.80 -1.82 0.22
C LEU A 146 7.39 -2.35 0.51
N ALA A 147 7.25 -3.49 1.19
CA ALA A 147 5.94 -4.02 1.57
C ALA A 147 5.14 -3.03 2.42
N VAL A 148 5.80 -2.39 3.41
CA VAL A 148 5.19 -1.36 4.26
C VAL A 148 4.81 -0.12 3.44
N VAL A 149 5.66 0.32 2.52
CA VAL A 149 5.36 1.47 1.64
C VAL A 149 4.20 1.17 0.70
N ILE A 150 4.14 -0.03 0.11
CA ILE A 150 3.02 -0.44 -0.74
C ILE A 150 1.73 -0.55 0.07
N TRP A 151 1.79 -1.07 1.29
CA TRP A 151 0.64 -1.09 2.20
C TRP A 151 0.13 0.33 2.47
N TRP A 152 1.05 1.26 2.75
CA TRP A 152 0.75 2.68 2.96
C TRP A 152 0.07 3.31 1.74
N ILE A 153 0.54 3.00 0.53
CA ILE A 153 -0.05 3.51 -0.70
C ILE A 153 -1.43 2.88 -0.96
N ALA A 154 -1.57 1.58 -0.68
CA ALA A 154 -2.81 0.83 -0.90
C ALA A 154 -3.96 1.30 -0.03
N ASN A 155 -3.68 1.72 1.21
CA ASN A 155 -4.72 2.03 2.19
C ASN A 155 -5.14 3.51 2.24
N TRP A 156 -4.45 4.41 1.54
CA TRP A 156 -4.77 5.85 1.58
C TRP A 156 -6.04 6.22 0.81
N GLU A 157 -6.18 5.79 -0.45
CA GLU A 157 -7.20 6.32 -1.38
C GLU A 157 -8.53 5.53 -1.35
N ASP A 158 -8.77 4.75 -0.28
CA ASP A 158 -10.00 3.94 -0.10
C ASP A 158 -11.22 4.78 0.35
N GLY A 159 -11.12 6.11 0.45
CA GLY A 159 -12.20 7.01 0.94
C GLY A 159 -12.55 6.85 2.43
N LYS A 160 -11.91 5.91 3.13
CA LYS A 160 -12.16 5.56 4.55
C LYS A 160 -11.84 6.68 5.54
N PHE A 161 -11.04 7.66 5.13
CA PHE A 161 -10.53 8.73 5.98
C PHE A 161 -11.04 10.11 5.56
N ASP A 162 -11.96 10.16 4.59
CA ASP A 162 -12.65 11.39 4.23
C ASP A 162 -13.61 11.76 5.36
N GLN A 163 -13.64 13.05 5.71
CA GLN A 163 -14.61 13.53 6.69
C GLN A 163 -16.01 13.37 6.09
N PRO A 164 -16.96 12.74 6.80
CA PRO A 164 -18.34 12.70 6.34
C PRO A 164 -18.83 14.13 6.16
N ASN A 165 -19.40 14.42 4.99
CA ASN A 165 -19.91 15.75 4.68
C ASN A 165 -20.98 16.11 5.74
N ALA A 166 -20.73 17.16 6.52
CA ALA A 166 -21.54 17.50 7.70
C ALA A 166 -23.02 17.73 7.33
N ASP A 167 -23.27 18.17 6.10
CA ASP A 167 -24.60 18.45 5.55
C ASP A 167 -25.44 17.18 5.35
N VAL A 168 -24.82 16.00 5.24
CA VAL A 168 -25.52 14.72 5.11
C VAL A 168 -26.24 14.35 6.42
N SER A 169 -25.70 14.78 7.57
CA SER A 169 -26.34 14.58 8.87
C SER A 169 -27.50 15.54 9.14
N LEU A 170 -27.65 16.59 8.31
CA LEU A 170 -28.72 17.58 8.40
C LEU A 170 -29.89 17.30 7.44
N GLY A 171 -29.86 16.16 6.73
CA GLY A 171 -30.93 15.75 5.83
C GLY A 171 -30.78 16.25 4.38
N GLY A 172 -29.68 16.91 4.03
CA GLY A 172 -29.45 17.45 2.69
C GLY A 172 -30.34 18.66 2.35
N SER A 173 -30.12 19.26 1.18
CA SER A 173 -30.96 20.34 0.68
C SER A 173 -32.31 19.79 0.20
N THR A 174 -33.42 20.39 0.62
CA THR A 174 -34.77 20.08 0.11
C THR A 174 -35.06 20.71 -1.25
N ASP A 175 -34.14 21.51 -1.78
CA ASP A 175 -34.29 22.22 -3.06
C ASP A 175 -33.82 21.38 -4.27
N GLU A 176 -33.29 20.18 -4.05
CA GLU A 176 -33.03 19.24 -5.14
C GLU A 176 -34.35 18.60 -5.61
N GLU A 177 -34.58 18.68 -6.92
CA GLU A 177 -35.72 18.05 -7.58
C GLU A 177 -35.66 16.54 -7.30
N ALA A 178 -36.71 16.00 -6.67
CA ALA A 178 -36.75 14.61 -6.26
C ALA A 178 -36.44 13.70 -7.47
N ALA A 179 -35.45 12.82 -7.32
CA ALA A 179 -35.10 11.84 -8.34
C ALA A 179 -36.22 10.79 -8.46
N GLY A 180 -37.27 11.13 -9.19
CA GLY A 180 -38.42 10.27 -9.45
C GLY A 180 -39.43 10.96 -10.35
N ASP A 181 -39.62 10.40 -11.55
CA ASP A 181 -40.71 10.80 -12.44
C ASP A 181 -42.03 10.28 -11.86
N LEU A 182 -42.85 11.18 -11.33
CA LEU A 182 -44.21 10.88 -10.83
C LEU A 182 -45.25 10.91 -11.96
N GLY A 183 -44.84 11.14 -13.21
CA GLY A 183 -45.74 11.29 -14.36
C GLY A 183 -46.49 10.02 -14.77
N GLU A 184 -46.11 8.85 -14.26
CA GLU A 184 -46.68 7.56 -14.69
C GLU A 184 -47.82 7.02 -13.82
N PHE A 185 -48.18 7.70 -12.71
CA PHE A 185 -49.29 7.29 -11.85
C PHE A 185 -50.53 8.17 -12.09
N VAL A 186 -51.39 7.74 -13.01
CA VAL A 186 -52.75 8.26 -13.16
C VAL A 186 -53.72 7.32 -12.43
N VAL A 187 -54.50 7.85 -11.48
CA VAL A 187 -55.60 7.15 -10.80
C VAL A 187 -56.82 7.05 -11.70
#